data_AF-A0A7V8NV77-F1
#
_entry.id   AF-A0A7V8NV77-F1
#
_cell.length_a   1.000
_cell.length_b   1.000
_cell.length_c   1.000
_cell.angle_alpha   90.00
_cell.angle_beta   90.00
_cell.angle_gamma   90.00
#
_symmetry.space_group_name_H-M   'P 1'
#
loop_
_entity.id
_entity.type
_entity.pdbx_description
1 polymer ?
#
loop_
_entity_poly.entity_id
_entity_poly.type
_entity_poly.pdbx_seq_one_letter_code
_entity_poly.pdbx_strand_id
1 'polypeptide(L)'
;GIGDIVAERVRELSAQFNGGKRIDVINQKLGYLVRCGDPDAIDSIAPMAYGNLALDLLLKNVSGRLVVLKNGHYDNIPLETVTASKKVVNVKEQYNTDRLRPHYGSFDRRPLFLMTNEVA
;
A
#
# COMPACT_ATOMS: atom_id res chain seq x y z
N GLY A 1 5.38 6.96 -18.73
CA GLY A 1 4.54 6.74 -17.53
C GLY A 1 4.45 8.04 -16.74
N ILE A 2 3.62 8.12 -15.68
CA ILE A 2 3.41 9.39 -14.96
C ILE A 2 4.71 10.02 -14.43
N GLY A 3 5.69 9.20 -14.00
CA GLY A 3 7.00 9.69 -13.56
C GLY A 3 7.80 10.42 -14.65
N ASP A 4 7.69 10.00 -15.91
CA ASP A 4 8.37 10.69 -17.03
C ASP A 4 7.77 12.09 -17.25
N ILE A 5 6.43 12.17 -17.23
CA ILE A 5 5.67 13.42 -17.40
C ILE A 5 5.97 14.41 -16.26
N VAL A 6 5.98 13.92 -15.02
CA VAL A 6 6.31 14.74 -13.85
C VAL A 6 7.76 15.23 -13.92
N ALA A 7 8.72 14.37 -14.28
CA ALA A 7 10.13 14.74 -14.39
C ALA A 7 10.36 15.83 -15.45
N GLU A 8 9.72 15.71 -16.61
CA GLU A 8 9.75 16.72 -17.67
C GLU A 8 9.19 18.05 -17.16
N ARG A 9 8.01 18.02 -16.53
CA ARG A 9 7.36 19.23 -16.04
C ARG A 9 8.14 19.93 -14.94
N VAL A 10 8.77 19.17 -14.04
CA VAL A 10 9.67 19.71 -13.01
C VAL A 10 10.85 20.42 -13.66
N ARG A 11 11.50 19.83 -14.67
CA ARG A 11 12.62 20.46 -15.38
C ARG A 11 12.20 21.77 -16.04
N GLU A 12 11.06 21.81 -16.72
CA GLU A 12 10.54 23.01 -17.39
C GLU A 12 10.20 24.15 -16.41
N LEU A 13 9.51 23.82 -15.32
CA LEU A 13 9.02 24.82 -14.35
C LEU A 13 10.10 25.25 -13.36
N SER A 14 11.15 24.46 -13.16
CA SER A 14 12.20 24.72 -12.17
C SER A 14 12.83 26.11 -12.27
N ALA A 15 13.03 26.63 -13.49
CA ALA A 15 13.59 27.97 -13.70
C ALA A 15 12.75 29.09 -13.07
N GLN A 16 11.42 28.93 -13.00
CA GLN A 16 10.51 29.91 -12.39
C GLN A 16 10.70 29.99 -10.86
N PHE A 17 11.16 28.89 -10.24
CA PHE A 17 11.32 28.77 -8.79
C PHE A 17 12.80 28.73 -8.35
N ASN A 18 13.75 28.86 -9.29
CA ASN A 18 15.19 28.75 -9.04
C ASN A 18 16.00 29.86 -9.76
N GLY A 19 15.53 31.12 -9.65
CA GLY A 19 16.26 32.29 -10.15
C GLY A 19 16.60 32.23 -11.64
N GLY A 20 15.72 31.67 -12.47
CA GLY A 20 15.90 31.49 -13.91
C GLY A 20 16.75 30.28 -14.31
N LYS A 21 17.32 29.54 -13.36
CA LYS A 21 18.16 28.37 -13.63
C LYS A 21 17.34 27.08 -13.60
N ARG A 22 17.40 26.31 -14.68
CA ARG A 22 16.77 24.98 -14.73
C ARG A 22 17.49 24.01 -13.79
N ILE A 23 16.73 23.07 -13.24
CA ILE A 23 17.21 21.95 -12.42
C ILE A 23 17.02 20.68 -13.25
N ASP A 24 18.09 19.91 -13.39
CA ASP A 24 18.03 18.60 -14.05
C ASP A 24 17.43 17.52 -13.14
N VAL A 25 16.82 16.52 -13.77
CA VAL A 25 16.07 15.46 -13.10
C VAL A 25 16.57 14.11 -13.57
N ILE A 26 16.80 13.22 -12.60
CA ILE A 26 17.02 11.79 -12.83
C ILE A 26 15.72 11.07 -12.51
N ASN A 27 15.14 10.39 -13.50
CA ASN A 27 13.95 9.56 -13.30
C ASN A 27 14.34 8.08 -13.20
N GLN A 28 14.07 7.46 -12.06
CA GLN A 28 14.36 6.04 -11.82
C GLN A 28 13.08 5.21 -11.75
N LYS A 29 12.98 4.21 -12.63
CA LYS A 29 11.83 3.30 -12.68
C LYS A 29 12.14 2.06 -11.82
N LEU A 30 11.71 2.08 -10.57
CA LEU A 30 12.01 1.02 -9.59
C LEU A 30 10.95 -0.10 -9.54
N GLY A 31 10.00 -0.13 -10.48
CA GLY A 31 8.82 -1.03 -10.41
C GLY A 31 9.14 -2.52 -10.28
N TYR A 32 10.20 -3.00 -10.94
CA TYR A 32 10.67 -4.38 -10.79
C TYR A 32 11.47 -4.57 -9.50
N LEU A 33 12.39 -3.64 -9.20
CA LEU A 33 13.26 -3.73 -8.02
C LEU A 33 12.46 -3.82 -6.71
N VAL A 34 11.40 -3.02 -6.58
CA VAL A 34 10.54 -3.02 -5.37
C VAL A 34 9.73 -4.32 -5.23
N ARG A 35 9.51 -5.07 -6.33
CA ARG A 35 8.74 -6.33 -6.30
C ARG A 35 9.60 -7.59 -6.25
N CYS A 36 10.92 -7.46 -6.42
CA CYS A 36 11.86 -8.58 -6.46
C CYS A 36 12.84 -8.58 -5.27
N GLY A 37 12.68 -7.66 -4.31
CA GLY A 37 13.45 -7.67 -3.08
C GLY A 37 13.04 -8.81 -2.15
N ASP A 38 13.93 -9.18 -1.25
CA ASP A 38 13.62 -10.16 -0.22
C ASP A 38 12.49 -9.64 0.70
N PRO A 39 11.56 -10.52 1.12
CA PRO A 39 10.50 -10.13 2.02
C PRO A 39 11.07 -9.69 3.38
N ASP A 40 10.42 -8.71 4.01
CA ASP A 40 10.71 -8.40 5.40
C ASP A 40 10.20 -9.49 6.35
N ALA A 41 10.39 -9.32 7.66
CA ALA A 41 9.98 -10.30 8.66
C ALA A 41 8.47 -10.60 8.61
N ILE A 42 7.63 -9.60 8.36
CA ILE A 42 6.17 -9.75 8.32
C ILE A 42 5.75 -10.39 7.00
N ASP A 43 6.32 -9.95 5.89
CA ASP A 43 6.12 -10.51 4.56
C ASP A 43 6.69 -11.93 4.44
N SER A 44 7.56 -12.35 5.34
CA SER A 44 8.03 -13.74 5.45
C SER A 44 7.03 -14.62 6.22
N ILE A 45 6.39 -14.08 7.26
CA ILE A 45 5.47 -14.84 8.14
C ILE A 45 4.06 -14.92 7.55
N ALA A 46 3.55 -13.81 7.01
CA ALA A 46 2.16 -13.73 6.56
C ALA A 46 1.81 -14.74 5.45
N PRO A 47 2.64 -14.95 4.41
CA PRO A 47 2.35 -15.95 3.38
C PRO A 47 2.29 -17.38 3.92
N MET A 48 3.14 -17.73 4.90
CA MET A 48 3.11 -19.04 5.55
C MET A 48 1.79 -19.29 6.26
N ALA A 49 1.31 -18.31 7.06
CA ALA A 49 0.02 -18.40 7.72
C ALA A 49 -1.14 -18.48 6.72
N TYR A 50 -1.08 -17.66 5.67
CA TYR A 50 -2.10 -17.65 4.61
C TYR A 50 -2.18 -18.99 3.88
N GLY A 51 -1.03 -19.58 3.51
CA GLY A 51 -0.95 -20.85 2.82
C GLY A 51 -1.52 -22.00 3.66
N ASN A 52 -1.15 -22.06 4.95
CA ASN A 52 -1.67 -23.08 5.86
C ASN A 52 -3.19 -22.99 6.03
N LEU A 53 -3.73 -21.79 6.25
CA LEU A 53 -5.18 -21.59 6.39
C LEU A 53 -5.93 -21.89 5.09
N ALA A 54 -5.34 -21.57 3.94
CA ALA A 54 -5.91 -21.93 2.64
C ALA A 54 -5.95 -23.45 2.44
N LEU A 55 -4.89 -24.15 2.86
CA LEU A 55 -4.86 -25.62 2.82
C LEU A 55 -5.90 -26.23 3.75
N ASP A 56 -6.08 -25.68 4.95
CA ASP A 56 -7.12 -26.14 5.89
C ASP A 56 -8.53 -26.00 5.30
N LEU A 57 -8.80 -24.92 4.56
CA LEU A 57 -10.07 -24.76 3.85
C LEU A 57 -10.27 -25.83 2.78
N LEU A 58 -9.20 -26.12 2.02
CA LEU A 58 -9.21 -27.16 0.99
C LEU A 58 -9.48 -28.55 1.58
N LEU A 59 -8.81 -28.90 2.69
CA LEU A 59 -9.02 -30.17 3.39
C LEU A 59 -10.46 -30.30 3.94
N LYS A 60 -11.10 -29.18 4.28
CA LYS A 60 -12.50 -29.12 4.72
C LYS A 60 -13.50 -29.08 3.55
N ASN A 61 -13.04 -29.19 2.29
CA ASN A 61 -13.85 -29.03 1.08
C ASN A 61 -14.59 -27.68 1.02
N VAL A 62 -14.01 -26.62 1.60
CA VAL A 62 -14.55 -25.26 1.56
C VAL A 62 -13.88 -24.47 0.45
N SER A 63 -14.66 -24.01 -0.52
CA SER A 63 -14.21 -23.23 -1.68
C SER A 63 -14.88 -21.85 -1.73
N GLY A 64 -14.38 -20.97 -2.61
CA GLY A 64 -14.96 -19.62 -2.81
C GLY A 64 -14.64 -18.61 -1.70
N ARG A 65 -13.57 -18.85 -0.93
CA ARG A 65 -13.16 -18.01 0.20
C ARG A 65 -11.71 -17.56 0.06
N LEU A 66 -11.41 -16.35 0.55
CA LEU A 66 -10.07 -15.75 0.57
C LEU A 66 -9.60 -15.62 2.02
N VAL A 67 -8.37 -16.06 2.30
CA VAL A 67 -7.71 -15.83 3.60
C VAL A 67 -7.31 -14.36 3.71
N VAL A 68 -7.58 -13.76 4.87
CA VAL A 68 -7.37 -12.35 5.14
C VAL A 68 -6.80 -12.13 6.55
N LEU A 69 -6.13 -10.99 6.74
CA LEU A 69 -5.77 -10.46 8.06
C LEU A 69 -6.69 -9.28 8.38
N LYS A 70 -7.57 -9.46 9.35
CA LYS A 70 -8.52 -8.43 9.79
C LYS A 70 -8.38 -8.19 11.29
N ASN A 71 -8.21 -6.92 11.68
CA ASN A 71 -8.08 -6.52 13.09
C ASN A 71 -7.00 -7.31 13.86
N GLY A 72 -5.88 -7.61 13.19
CA GLY A 72 -4.76 -8.37 13.77
C GLY A 72 -4.98 -9.89 13.84
N HIS A 73 -6.10 -10.41 13.34
CA HIS A 73 -6.44 -11.83 13.35
C HIS A 73 -6.52 -12.39 11.94
N TYR A 74 -5.99 -13.59 11.74
CA TYR A 74 -6.16 -14.32 10.48
C TYR A 74 -7.56 -14.93 10.42
N ASP A 75 -8.23 -14.72 9.29
CA ASP A 75 -9.59 -15.20 9.04
C ASP A 75 -9.77 -15.49 7.54
N ASN A 76 -10.97 -15.83 7.11
CA ASN A 76 -11.31 -16.05 5.72
C ASN A 76 -12.72 -15.53 5.39
N ILE A 77 -12.86 -14.85 4.26
CA ILE A 77 -14.11 -14.20 3.83
C ILE A 77 -14.55 -14.71 2.45
N PRO A 78 -15.85 -14.67 2.11
CA PRO A 78 -16.32 -14.98 0.77
C PRO A 78 -15.69 -14.08 -0.30
N LEU A 79 -15.40 -14.62 -1.49
CA LEU A 79 -14.83 -13.84 -2.59
C LEU A 79 -15.72 -12.67 -3.01
N GLU A 80 -17.05 -12.83 -2.95
CA GLU A 80 -18.02 -11.78 -3.28
C GLU A 80 -17.80 -10.51 -2.44
N THR A 81 -17.47 -10.66 -1.15
CA THR A 81 -17.19 -9.54 -0.24
C THR A 81 -15.94 -8.77 -0.66
N VAL A 82 -14.92 -9.44 -1.18
CA VAL A 82 -13.68 -8.82 -1.64
C VAL A 82 -13.90 -8.01 -2.91
N THR A 83 -14.76 -8.50 -3.81
CA THR A 83 -15.08 -7.79 -5.05
C THR A 83 -16.01 -6.60 -4.85
N ALA A 84 -16.74 -6.55 -3.73
CA ALA A 84 -17.72 -5.49 -3.46
C ALA A 84 -17.08 -4.15 -3.09
N SER A 85 -15.87 -4.15 -2.50
CA SER A 85 -15.25 -2.94 -1.99
C SER A 85 -13.76 -2.88 -2.28
N LYS A 86 -13.25 -1.67 -2.52
CA LYS A 86 -11.83 -1.43 -2.71
C LYS A 86 -11.29 -0.65 -1.51
N LYS A 87 -10.25 -1.20 -0.87
CA LYS A 87 -9.50 -0.50 0.18
C LYS A 87 -8.72 0.66 -0.46
N VAL A 88 -9.05 1.89 -0.06
CA VAL A 88 -8.40 3.12 -0.51
C VAL A 88 -7.84 3.89 0.68
N VAL A 89 -6.80 4.69 0.43
CA VAL A 89 -6.20 5.57 1.44
C VAL A 89 -7.21 6.64 1.87
N ASN A 90 -7.38 6.84 3.18
CA ASN A 90 -8.12 7.99 3.69
C ASN A 90 -7.15 9.18 3.86
N VAL A 91 -7.01 9.98 2.79
CA VAL A 91 -6.06 11.10 2.75
C VAL A 91 -6.33 12.11 3.87
N LYS A 92 -7.61 12.42 4.14
CA LYS A 92 -8.00 13.41 5.14
C LYS A 92 -7.58 13.03 6.56
N GLU A 93 -7.65 11.76 6.91
CA GLU A 93 -7.32 11.26 8.26
C GLU A 93 -5.87 10.83 8.41
N GLN A 94 -5.25 10.37 7.32
CA GLN A 94 -3.96 9.67 7.37
C GLN A 94 -2.81 10.54 6.87
N TYR A 95 -3.06 11.57 6.07
CA TYR A 95 -2.00 12.36 5.41
C TYR A 95 -2.19 13.87 5.56
N ASN A 96 -1.09 14.56 5.85
CA ASN A 96 -1.00 16.00 5.74
C ASN A 96 -0.78 16.36 4.26
N THR A 97 -1.74 17.06 3.65
CA THR A 97 -1.72 17.47 2.24
C THR A 97 -0.74 18.59 1.96
N ASP A 98 -0.45 19.46 2.94
CA ASP A 98 0.48 20.58 2.77
C ASP A 98 1.94 20.10 2.73
N ARG A 99 2.25 19.07 3.53
CA ARG A 99 3.58 18.50 3.70
C ARG A 99 3.79 17.18 2.97
N LEU A 100 2.76 16.65 2.32
CA LEU A 100 2.75 15.39 1.56
C LEU A 100 3.32 14.21 2.37
N ARG A 101 2.92 14.08 3.64
CA ARG A 101 3.42 13.03 4.56
C ARG A 101 2.32 12.48 5.46
N PRO A 102 2.45 11.25 5.98
CA PRO A 102 1.50 10.73 6.96
C PRO A 102 1.40 11.58 8.23
N HIS A 103 0.26 11.52 8.92
CA HIS A 103 0.11 12.04 10.26
C HIS A 103 0.80 11.10 11.26
N TYR A 104 1.87 11.59 11.89
CA TYR A 104 2.62 10.86 12.91
C TYR A 104 2.07 11.05 14.35
N GLY A 105 0.92 11.70 14.50
CA GLY A 105 0.30 11.93 15.81
C GLY A 105 -0.32 10.64 16.35
N SER A 106 -0.04 10.33 17.63
CA SER A 106 -0.60 9.22 18.43
C SER A 106 -0.97 7.96 17.64
N PHE A 107 -0.02 7.02 17.59
CA PHE A 107 -0.21 5.67 17.04
C PHE A 107 -0.88 4.70 18.01
N ASP A 108 -1.23 5.16 19.21
CA ASP A 108 -1.88 4.31 20.20
C ASP A 108 -3.19 3.72 19.64
N ARG A 109 -3.32 2.39 19.75
CA ARG A 109 -4.43 1.57 19.22
C ARG A 109 -4.69 1.70 17.71
N ARG A 110 -3.74 2.24 16.94
CA ARG A 110 -3.83 2.24 15.47
C ARG A 110 -3.36 0.90 14.89
N PRO A 111 -3.92 0.47 13.74
CA PRO A 111 -3.44 -0.71 13.05
C PRO A 111 -2.01 -0.51 12.55
N LEU A 112 -1.26 -1.61 12.47
CA LEU A 112 0.13 -1.64 11.99
C LEU A 112 0.30 -0.92 10.64
N PHE A 113 -0.67 -1.11 9.73
CA PHE A 113 -0.68 -0.45 8.44
C PHE A 113 -1.70 0.70 8.42
N LEU A 114 -1.21 1.89 8.08
CA LEU A 114 -2.00 3.13 7.92
C LEU A 114 -3.10 3.04 6.85
N MET A 115 -3.25 1.93 6.13
CA MET A 115 -4.34 1.73 5.17
C MET A 115 -5.62 1.19 5.83
N THR A 116 -5.56 0.76 7.09
CA THR A 116 -6.57 -0.12 7.69
C THR A 116 -7.60 0.66 8.50
N ASN A 117 -8.32 1.58 7.85
CA ASN A 117 -9.52 2.15 8.47
C ASN A 117 -10.70 1.23 8.16
N GLU A 118 -11.51 0.92 9.17
CA GLU A 118 -12.77 0.22 8.97
C GLU A 118 -13.66 1.11 8.10
N VAL A 119 -14.13 0.57 6.98
CA VAL A 119 -15.29 1.14 6.29
C VAL A 119 -16.48 0.74 7.16
N ALA A 120 -17.03 1.70 7.91
CA ALA A 120 -18.30 1.52 8.61
C ALA A 120 -19.44 1.29 7.61
#